data_AF-A0A6M2AWY7-F1
#
_entry.id   AF-A0A6M2AWY7-F1
#
_cell.length_a   1.000
_cell.length_b   1.000
_cell.length_c   1.000
_cell.angle_alpha   90.00
_cell.angle_beta   90.00
_cell.angle_gamma   90.00
#
_symmetry.space_group_name_H-M   'P 1'
#
loop_
_entity.id
_entity.type
_entity.pdbx_description
1 polymer ?
#
loop_
_entity_poly.entity_id
_entity_poly.type
_entity_poly.pdbx_seq_one_letter_code
_entity_poly.pdbx_strand_id
1 'polypeptide(L)'
;TYSVTARNTSDPTCVSTVLSVTINDVPNAPATPTADVVQPTCETPSGKISITSPLGAGYEYSIDGTNYQASVDFINLTSGTYSVTARNTSDPTCVSTALSVTINDVPNAPATPTADVVQPTCAVPSGKISITAPLGAGFEYS
;
A
#
# COMPACT_ATOMS: atom_id res chain seq x y z
N THR A 1 -1.97 -4.07 39.57
CA THR A 1 -3.14 -3.74 40.40
C THR A 1 -2.69 -3.04 41.66
N TYR A 2 -3.41 -1.98 42.04
CA TYR A 2 -3.14 -1.11 43.18
C TYR A 2 -4.31 -1.22 44.17
N SER A 3 -4.00 -1.22 45.45
CA SER A 3 -4.98 -1.22 46.53
C SER A 3 -5.02 0.15 47.19
N VAL A 4 -6.21 0.75 47.26
CA VAL A 4 -6.45 2.06 47.87
C VAL A 4 -7.34 1.90 49.10
N THR A 5 -6.92 2.47 50.21
CA THR A 5 -7.70 2.57 51.46
C THR A 5 -7.65 4.00 51.96
N ALA A 6 -8.77 4.53 52.45
CA ALA A 6 -8.81 5.81 53.15
C ALA A 6 -8.68 5.58 54.66
N ARG A 7 -7.93 6.44 55.36
CA ARG A 7 -7.81 6.41 56.82
C ARG A 7 -8.15 7.78 57.39
N ASN A 8 -8.92 7.83 58.47
CA ASN A 8 -9.22 9.08 59.15
C ASN A 8 -7.94 9.64 59.81
N THR A 9 -7.66 10.94 59.63
CA THR A 9 -6.48 11.60 60.20
C THR A 9 -6.60 11.83 61.71
N SER A 10 -7.83 11.97 62.21
CA SER A 10 -8.12 12.17 63.63
C SER A 10 -8.21 10.86 64.43
N ASP A 11 -8.45 9.73 63.76
CA ASP A 11 -8.42 8.38 64.34
C ASP A 11 -7.77 7.38 63.37
N PRO A 12 -6.48 7.04 63.56
CA PRO A 12 -5.75 6.12 62.68
C PRO A 12 -6.29 4.68 62.68
N THR A 13 -7.19 4.31 63.59
CA THR A 13 -7.78 2.97 63.64
C THR A 13 -9.00 2.82 62.72
N CYS A 14 -9.57 3.94 62.25
CA CYS A 14 -10.69 3.96 61.32
C CYS A 14 -10.19 3.99 59.86
N VAL A 15 -10.09 2.82 59.24
CA VAL A 15 -9.66 2.61 57.83
C VAL A 15 -10.82 2.05 57.00
N SER A 16 -10.98 2.51 55.76
CA SER A 16 -12.00 2.02 54.82
C SER A 16 -11.72 0.59 54.36
N THR A 17 -12.71 -0.02 53.70
CA THR A 17 -12.48 -1.22 52.89
C THR A 17 -11.50 -0.93 51.76
N VAL A 18 -10.82 -1.98 51.28
CA VAL A 18 -9.85 -1.87 50.18
C VAL A 18 -10.57 -1.77 48.84
N LEU A 19 -10.24 -0.72 48.10
CA LEU A 19 -10.58 -0.58 46.69
C LEU A 19 -9.41 -1.11 45.85
N SER A 20 -9.66 -2.14 45.03
CA SER A 20 -8.67 -2.64 44.07
C SER A 20 -8.85 -1.97 42.72
N VAL A 21 -7.77 -1.38 42.19
CA VAL A 21 -7.73 -0.68 40.90
C VAL A 21 -6.66 -1.33 40.03
N THR A 22 -7.00 -1.77 38.82
CA THR A 22 -6.01 -2.34 37.88
C THR A 22 -5.73 -1.34 36.77
N ILE A 23 -4.45 -1.03 36.57
CA ILE A 23 -3.95 -0.38 35.36
C ILE A 23 -3.48 -1.51 34.46
N ASN A 24 -4.05 -1.61 33.27
CA ASN A 24 -3.63 -2.60 32.27
C ASN A 24 -2.37 -2.11 31.56
N ASP A 25 -1.60 -3.04 31.02
CA ASP A 25 -0.51 -2.70 30.12
C ASP A 25 -1.05 -2.06 28.83
N VAL A 26 -0.22 -1.23 28.21
CA VAL A 26 -0.52 -0.66 26.89
C VAL A 26 -0.66 -1.79 25.87
N PRO A 27 -1.71 -1.80 25.02
CA PRO A 27 -1.83 -2.82 23.98
C PRO A 27 -0.62 -2.78 23.04
N ASN A 28 -0.16 -3.96 22.60
CA ASN A 28 0.93 -4.01 21.63
C ASN A 28 0.45 -3.49 20.28
N ALA A 29 1.24 -2.62 19.65
CA ALA A 29 1.03 -2.24 18.27
C ALA A 29 1.13 -3.46 17.34
N PRO A 30 0.41 -3.48 16.21
CA PRO A 30 0.55 -4.53 15.22
C PRO A 30 1.98 -4.61 14.66
N ALA A 31 2.35 -5.77 14.13
CA ALA A 31 3.57 -5.92 13.35
C ALA A 31 3.54 -5.01 12.10
N THR A 32 4.72 -4.63 11.60
CA THR A 32 4.84 -3.91 10.33
C THR A 32 4.13 -4.68 9.21
N PRO A 33 3.32 -4.02 8.38
CA PRO A 33 2.62 -4.70 7.31
C PRO A 33 3.56 -5.32 6.28
N THR A 34 3.09 -6.36 5.61
CA THR A 34 3.62 -6.85 4.33
C THR A 34 2.55 -6.70 3.26
N ALA A 35 2.94 -6.45 2.02
CA ALA A 35 1.99 -6.25 0.93
C ALA A 35 2.53 -6.71 -0.42
N ASP A 36 1.63 -7.14 -1.29
CA ASP A 36 1.84 -7.37 -2.71
C ASP A 36 1.44 -6.13 -3.51
N VAL A 37 2.14 -5.90 -4.62
CA VAL A 37 1.96 -4.70 -5.46
C VAL A 37 1.75 -5.11 -6.90
N VAL A 38 0.65 -4.61 -7.48
CA VAL A 38 0.41 -4.68 -8.92
C VAL A 38 0.69 -3.30 -9.51
N GLN A 39 1.64 -3.24 -10.44
CA GLN A 39 2.03 -2.01 -11.10
C GLN A 39 1.06 -1.66 -12.24
N PRO A 40 0.89 -0.37 -12.58
CA PRO A 40 0.09 0.05 -13.72
C PRO A 40 0.63 -0.51 -15.03
N THR A 41 -0.27 -0.70 -16.00
CA THR A 41 0.05 -1.05 -17.38
C THR A 41 -0.58 -0.02 -18.33
N CYS A 42 -0.22 -0.04 -19.62
CA CYS A 42 -0.85 0.84 -20.60
C CYS A 42 -2.37 0.58 -20.75
N GLU A 43 -2.83 -0.64 -20.48
CA GLU A 43 -4.26 -0.99 -20.52
C GLU A 43 -4.98 -0.63 -19.20
N THR A 44 -4.28 -0.78 -18.08
CA THR A 44 -4.78 -0.50 -16.74
C THR A 44 -3.89 0.55 -16.06
N PRO A 45 -4.20 1.85 -16.21
CA PRO A 45 -3.33 2.95 -15.78
C PRO A 45 -3.43 3.22 -14.27
N SER A 46 -3.62 2.17 -13.46
CA SER A 46 -3.72 2.25 -12.01
C SER A 46 -3.02 1.07 -11.33
N GLY A 47 -2.47 1.34 -10.16
CA GLY A 47 -1.81 0.36 -9.30
C GLY A 47 -2.76 -0.23 -8.26
N LYS A 48 -2.32 -1.32 -7.65
CA LYS A 48 -2.99 -1.97 -6.51
C LYS A 48 -1.97 -2.35 -5.44
N ILE A 49 -2.33 -2.10 -4.18
CA ILE A 49 -1.62 -2.62 -3.01
C ILE A 49 -2.56 -3.58 -2.28
N SER A 50 -2.10 -4.81 -2.03
CA SER A 50 -2.84 -5.84 -1.30
C SER A 50 -2.05 -6.24 -0.07
N ILE A 51 -2.56 -5.95 1.12
CA ILE A 51 -1.89 -6.28 2.38
C ILE A 51 -2.00 -7.78 2.65
N THR A 52 -0.87 -8.41 2.95
CA THR A 52 -0.76 -9.86 3.19
C THR A 52 -0.58 -10.20 4.68
N SER A 53 -0.13 -9.25 5.49
CA SER A 53 -0.01 -9.36 6.95
C SER A 53 0.13 -7.98 7.59
N PRO A 54 -0.30 -7.76 8.84
CA PRO A 54 -1.18 -8.63 9.62
C PRO A 54 -2.59 -8.69 9.02
N LEU A 55 -3.35 -9.76 9.31
CA LEU A 55 -4.73 -9.96 8.81
C LEU A 55 -5.69 -10.27 9.97
N GLY A 56 -6.96 -9.88 9.82
CA GLY A 56 -8.03 -10.21 10.77
C GLY A 56 -8.91 -9.02 11.14
N ALA A 57 -10.06 -9.30 11.79
CA ALA A 57 -11.05 -8.29 12.16
C ALA A 57 -10.60 -7.30 13.25
N GLY A 58 -9.45 -7.56 13.88
CA GLY A 58 -8.84 -6.68 14.89
C GLY A 58 -7.98 -5.56 14.31
N TYR A 59 -7.84 -5.48 12.98
CA TYR A 59 -6.95 -4.54 12.31
C TYR A 59 -7.67 -3.66 11.30
N GLU A 60 -7.21 -2.43 11.20
CA GLU A 60 -7.47 -1.54 10.07
C GLU A 60 -6.15 -1.09 9.46
N TYR A 61 -6.18 -0.76 8.19
CA TYR A 61 -5.01 -0.42 7.39
C TYR A 61 -5.15 0.94 6.74
N SER A 62 -4.01 1.61 6.56
CA SER A 62 -3.93 2.90 5.88
C SER A 62 -2.73 2.92 4.94
N ILE A 63 -2.85 3.65 3.83
CA ILE A 63 -1.76 3.92 2.88
C ILE A 63 -1.23 5.36 2.98
N ASP A 64 -1.89 6.21 3.76
CA ASP A 64 -1.59 7.65 3.92
C ASP A 64 -1.38 8.06 5.39
N GLY A 65 -1.50 7.11 6.32
CA GLY A 65 -1.39 7.33 7.76
C GLY A 65 -2.58 8.05 8.41
N THR A 66 -3.60 8.42 7.64
CA THR A 66 -4.74 9.23 8.10
C THR A 66 -6.06 8.49 7.96
N ASN A 67 -6.33 7.95 6.77
CA ASN A 67 -7.55 7.22 6.45
C ASN A 67 -7.33 5.73 6.63
N TYR A 68 -8.14 5.10 7.47
CA TYR A 68 -8.04 3.68 7.79
C TYR A 68 -9.29 2.92 7.34
N GLN A 69 -9.08 1.70 6.86
CA GLN A 69 -10.14 0.80 6.41
C GLN A 69 -9.84 -0.64 6.81
N ALA A 70 -10.89 -1.46 7.00
CA ALA A 70 -10.72 -2.89 7.28
C ALA A 70 -10.32 -3.72 6.04
N SER A 71 -10.59 -3.19 4.83
CA SER A 71 -10.21 -3.86 3.58
C SER A 71 -8.69 -3.83 3.39
N VAL A 72 -8.13 -4.98 3.02
CA VAL A 72 -6.70 -5.17 2.75
C VAL A 72 -6.31 -4.71 1.34
N ASP A 73 -7.29 -4.49 0.47
CA ASP A 73 -7.08 -4.08 -0.90
C ASP A 73 -7.26 -2.57 -1.05
N PHE A 74 -6.23 -1.92 -1.59
CA PHE A 74 -6.23 -0.55 -2.07
C PHE A 74 -6.09 -0.57 -3.59
N ILE A 75 -7.16 -0.17 -4.28
CA ILE A 75 -7.28 -0.20 -5.74
C ILE A 75 -7.29 1.21 -6.32
N ASN A 76 -7.09 1.32 -7.63
CA ASN A 76 -7.12 2.58 -8.37
C ASN A 76 -6.09 3.61 -7.87
N LEU A 77 -4.91 3.13 -7.49
CA LEU A 77 -3.83 3.98 -6.99
C LEU A 77 -3.09 4.63 -8.16
N THR A 78 -2.78 5.91 -8.00
CA THR A 78 -1.90 6.65 -8.92
C THR A 78 -0.44 6.32 -8.64
N SER A 79 0.46 6.75 -9.52
CA SER A 79 1.88 6.68 -9.23
C SER A 79 2.25 7.52 -8.01
N GLY A 80 3.20 7.02 -7.23
CA GLY A 80 3.58 7.63 -5.96
C GLY A 80 4.13 6.62 -4.98
N THR A 81 4.56 7.13 -3.82
CA THR A 81 4.99 6.31 -2.69
C THR A 81 3.93 6.38 -1.59
N TYR A 82 3.51 5.21 -1.12
CA TYR A 82 2.50 5.01 -0.11
C TYR A 82 3.13 4.49 1.18
N SER A 83 2.59 4.93 2.31
CA SER A 83 3.05 4.56 3.65
C SER A 83 2.03 3.62 4.28
N VAL A 84 2.23 2.32 4.10
CA VAL A 84 1.30 1.29 4.55
C VAL A 84 1.48 1.04 6.05
N THR A 85 0.40 1.22 6.82
CA THR A 85 0.37 1.00 8.27
C THR A 85 -0.83 0.15 8.66
N ALA A 86 -0.72 -0.56 9.78
CA ALA A 86 -1.82 -1.25 10.42
C ALA A 86 -2.03 -0.70 11.83
N ARG A 87 -3.28 -0.63 12.30
CA ARG A 87 -3.62 -0.27 13.68
C ARG A 87 -4.63 -1.24 14.28
N ASN A 88 -4.70 -1.29 15.60
CA ASN A 88 -5.73 -2.06 16.30
C ASN A 88 -7.09 -1.34 16.22
N THR A 89 -8.16 -2.09 15.96
CA THR A 89 -9.54 -1.56 15.97
C THR A 89 -10.02 -1.23 17.37
N SER A 90 -9.53 -1.96 18.38
CA SER A 90 -9.84 -1.74 19.80
C SER A 90 -9.11 -0.56 20.42
N ASP A 91 -7.95 -0.18 19.87
CA ASP A 91 -7.17 0.98 20.30
C ASP A 91 -6.47 1.62 19.08
N PRO A 92 -7.09 2.65 18.47
CA PRO A 92 -6.55 3.31 17.28
C PRO A 92 -5.22 4.03 17.51
N THR A 93 -4.77 4.21 18.75
CA THR A 93 -3.47 4.81 19.06
C THR A 93 -2.31 3.82 18.87
N CYS A 94 -2.61 2.53 18.83
CA CYS A 94 -1.64 1.46 18.59
C CYS A 94 -1.43 1.24 17.09
N VAL A 95 -0.52 2.02 16.50
CA VAL A 95 -0.17 1.98 15.07
C VAL A 95 1.18 1.30 14.86
N SER A 96 1.28 0.45 13.86
CA SER A 96 2.53 -0.20 13.44
C SER A 96 3.54 0.80 12.90
N THR A 97 4.79 0.37 12.74
CA THR A 97 5.71 1.08 11.83
C THR A 97 5.20 0.97 10.38
N ALA A 98 5.61 1.92 9.54
CA ALA A 98 5.19 1.99 8.15
C ALA A 98 6.04 1.10 7.23
N LEU A 99 5.36 0.42 6.30
CA LEU A 99 5.97 -0.16 5.11
C LEU A 99 5.87 0.85 3.96
N SER A 100 7.01 1.22 3.37
CA SER A 100 7.05 2.07 2.17
C SER A 100 6.82 1.23 0.91
N VAL A 101 5.84 1.62 0.09
CA VAL A 101 5.47 0.92 -1.14
C VAL A 101 5.38 1.91 -2.29
N THR A 102 5.99 1.60 -3.44
CA THR A 102 5.96 2.47 -4.62
C THR A 102 5.09 1.90 -5.73
N ILE A 103 4.18 2.74 -6.23
CA ILE A 103 3.47 2.55 -7.50
C ILE A 103 4.21 3.38 -8.55
N ASN A 104 4.70 2.72 -9.58
CA ASN A 104 5.44 3.33 -10.68
C ASN A 104 4.49 4.10 -11.61
N ASP A 105 5.04 5.01 -12.40
CA ASP A 105 4.31 5.61 -13.51
C ASP A 105 3.86 4.55 -14.53
N VAL A 106 2.78 4.84 -15.23
CA VAL A 106 2.30 4.02 -16.34
C VAL A 106 3.42 3.92 -17.39
N PRO A 107 3.75 2.70 -17.87
CA PRO A 107 4.76 2.55 -18.90
C PRO A 107 4.46 3.40 -20.14
N ASN A 108 5.48 4.03 -20.71
CA ASN A 108 5.33 4.79 -21.95
C ASN A 108 5.01 3.84 -23.11
N ALA A 109 4.03 4.22 -23.93
CA ALA A 109 3.78 3.54 -25.20
C ALA A 109 5.01 3.66 -26.13
N PRO A 110 5.26 2.63 -26.98
CA PRO A 110 6.24 2.74 -28.05
C PRO A 110 6.03 3.97 -28.93
N ALA A 111 7.12 4.52 -29.46
CA ALA A 111 7.04 5.58 -30.47
C ALA A 111 6.35 5.07 -31.74
N THR A 112 5.66 5.97 -32.45
CA THR A 112 5.04 5.66 -33.74
C THR A 112 6.08 5.07 -34.71
N PRO A 113 5.80 3.92 -35.35
CA PRO A 113 6.73 3.34 -36.30
C PRO A 113 6.97 4.24 -37.52
N THR A 114 8.21 4.31 -37.97
CA THR A 114 8.60 4.95 -39.23
C THR A 114 9.06 3.90 -40.23
N ALA A 115 8.83 4.13 -41.52
CA ALA A 115 9.20 3.19 -42.57
C ALA A 115 9.66 3.91 -43.83
N ASP A 116 10.64 3.31 -44.52
CA ASP A 116 11.03 3.68 -45.87
C ASP A 116 10.27 2.84 -46.88
N VAL A 117 9.78 3.50 -47.93
CA VAL A 117 9.04 2.85 -49.02
C VAL A 117 9.79 3.02 -50.32
N VAL A 118 10.14 1.91 -50.95
CA VAL A 118 10.67 1.86 -52.30
C VAL A 118 9.54 1.45 -53.23
N GLN A 119 9.19 2.35 -54.15
CA GLN A 119 8.13 2.11 -55.14
C GLN A 119 8.62 1.19 -56.26
N PRO A 120 7.75 0.35 -56.85
CA PRO A 120 8.09 -0.43 -58.02
C PRO A 120 8.34 0.48 -59.23
N THR A 121 9.13 -0.01 -60.18
CA THR A 121 9.39 0.65 -61.47
C THR A 121 9.10 -0.32 -62.61
N CYS A 122 9.02 0.16 -63.85
CA CYS A 122 8.81 -0.71 -65.02
C CYS A 122 9.89 -1.81 -65.17
N ALA A 123 11.09 -1.59 -64.63
CA ALA A 123 12.18 -2.57 -64.64
C ALA A 123 12.18 -3.50 -63.42
N VAL A 124 11.58 -3.09 -62.30
CA VAL A 124 11.49 -3.86 -61.05
C VAL A 124 10.05 -3.77 -60.52
N PRO A 125 9.20 -4.77 -60.80
CA PRO A 125 7.77 -4.71 -60.52
C PRO A 125 7.41 -4.88 -59.03
N SER A 126 8.40 -5.10 -58.15
CA SER A 126 8.20 -5.23 -56.70
C SER A 126 8.58 -3.93 -55.96
N GLY A 127 7.72 -3.48 -55.04
CA GLY A 127 8.06 -2.48 -54.04
C GLY A 127 8.58 -3.10 -52.75
N LYS A 128 9.12 -2.28 -51.84
CA LYS A 128 9.61 -2.72 -50.52
C LYS A 128 9.23 -1.71 -49.45
N ILE A 129 8.76 -2.19 -48.30
CA ILE A 129 8.61 -1.41 -47.08
C ILE A 129 9.68 -1.88 -46.09
N SER A 130 10.43 -0.97 -45.51
CA SER A 130 11.44 -1.28 -44.48
C SER A 130 11.16 -0.42 -43.25
N ILE A 131 10.83 -1.03 -42.12
CA ILE A 131 10.67 -0.30 -40.85
C ILE A 131 12.04 0.25 -40.41
N THR A 132 12.08 1.52 -40.06
CA THR A 132 13.31 2.23 -39.66
C THR A 132 13.37 2.54 -38.17
N ALA A 133 12.22 2.68 -37.50
CA ALA A 133 12.14 2.84 -36.05
C ALA A 133 10.71 2.54 -35.52
N PRO A 134 10.55 2.26 -34.21
CA PRO A 134 11.59 1.78 -33.31
C PRO A 134 12.12 0.41 -33.78
N LEU A 135 13.31 -0.04 -33.35
CA LEU A 135 13.90 -1.35 -33.71
C LEU A 135 14.37 -2.07 -32.44
N GLY A 136 14.28 -3.42 -32.40
CA GLY A 136 14.76 -4.23 -31.29
C GLY A 136 13.86 -5.44 -30.99
N ALA A 137 14.31 -6.31 -30.07
CA ALA A 137 13.64 -7.57 -29.73
C ALA A 137 12.30 -7.44 -28.98
N GLY A 138 11.81 -6.22 -28.76
CA GLY A 138 10.56 -5.93 -28.05
C GLY A 138 9.47 -5.27 -28.90
N PHE A 139 9.64 -5.23 -30.22
CA PHE A 139 8.67 -4.64 -31.14
C PHE A 139 8.22 -5.67 -32.17
N GLU A 140 6.91 -5.76 -32.37
CA GLU A 140 6.28 -6.53 -33.43
C GLU A 140 5.50 -5.55 -34.33
N TYR A 141 5.38 -5.90 -35.61
CA TYR A 141 4.73 -5.06 -36.61
C TYR A 141 3.82 -5.94 -37.47
N SER A 142 2.67 -5.41 -37.89
CA SER A 142 1.66 -6.09 -38.70
C SER A 142 1.27 -5.28 -39.92
#